data_AF-A0A1R3H3R3-F1
#
_entry.id   AF-A0A1R3H3R3-F1
#
_cell.length_a   1.000
_cell.length_b   1.000
_cell.length_c   1.000
_cell.angle_alpha   90.00
_cell.angle_beta   90.00
_cell.angle_gamma   90.00
#
_symmetry.space_group_name_H-M   'P 1'
#
loop_
_entity.id
_entity.type
_entity.pdbx_description
1 polymer ?
#
loop_
_entity_poly.entity_id
_entity_poly.type
_entity_poly.pdbx_seq_one_letter_code
_entity_poly.pdbx_strand_id
1 'polypeptide(L)'
;MALPINLPFTRFNRGLKASAKVRTLIKDLISERRAALEQRIAVPSKDLITCLISIGANDPSISMSDEEIIDNVIGVMIAGHDTSSVLITFLVIWAACMTHMDEHIFPDPSKFDPTRFEKQASGAPPYCFVAFGGARICPGNEFARIETLVTIHYLVTMFNWKLCYSDNSFTRNPFPVFIHGMPIQIEPKNSVPPESIRT
;
A
#
# COMPACT_ATOMS: atom_id res chain seq x y z
N MET A 1 -10.02 -16.07 0.23
CA MET A 1 -11.43 -15.62 0.41
C MET A 1 -12.14 -16.52 1.42
N ALA A 2 -13.17 -16.02 2.12
CA ALA A 2 -14.01 -16.80 3.04
C ALA A 2 -15.44 -16.87 2.49
N LEU A 3 -16.12 -18.01 2.68
CA LEU A 3 -17.54 -18.14 2.35
C LEU A 3 -18.36 -17.15 3.20
N PRO A 4 -19.34 -16.43 2.62
CA PRO A 4 -20.13 -15.39 3.30
C PRO A 4 -21.19 -16.00 4.22
N ILE A 5 -20.77 -16.88 5.13
CA ILE A 5 -21.62 -17.61 6.06
C ILE A 5 -21.41 -17.03 7.45
N ASN A 6 -22.45 -16.40 8.01
CA ASN A 6 -22.38 -15.71 9.31
C ASN A 6 -22.64 -16.67 10.48
N LEU A 7 -21.69 -17.56 10.76
CA LEU A 7 -21.73 -18.44 11.94
C LEU A 7 -20.54 -18.14 12.86
N PRO A 8 -20.68 -18.28 14.20
CA PRO A 8 -19.69 -17.78 15.18
C PRO A 8 -18.23 -18.25 14.98
N PHE A 9 -18.03 -19.39 14.33
CA PHE A 9 -16.72 -20.01 14.09
C PHE A 9 -16.14 -19.71 12.71
N THR A 10 -16.89 -19.06 11.81
CA THR A 10 -16.41 -18.81 10.44
C THR A 10 -15.48 -17.60 10.38
N ARG A 11 -14.58 -17.61 9.39
CA ARG A 11 -13.74 -16.44 9.08
C ARG A 11 -14.58 -15.21 8.74
N PHE A 12 -15.74 -15.40 8.12
CA PHE A 12 -16.65 -14.31 7.77
C PHE A 12 -17.24 -13.64 9.02
N ASN A 13 -17.75 -14.39 10.00
CA ASN A 13 -18.23 -13.80 11.26
C ASN A 13 -17.12 -13.06 12.01
N ARG A 14 -15.91 -13.62 12.07
CA ARG A 14 -14.75 -12.92 12.65
C ARG A 14 -14.43 -11.63 11.90
N GLY A 15 -14.50 -11.65 10.57
CA GLY A 15 -14.32 -10.47 9.73
C GLY A 15 -15.37 -9.39 9.99
N LEU A 16 -16.64 -9.76 10.12
CA LEU A 16 -17.72 -8.82 10.48
C LEU A 16 -17.48 -8.19 11.86
N LYS A 17 -17.08 -8.98 12.86
CA LYS A 17 -16.75 -8.47 14.21
C LYS A 17 -15.56 -7.52 14.17
N ALA A 18 -14.51 -7.85 13.40
CA ALA A 18 -13.35 -6.98 13.24
C ALA A 18 -13.72 -5.67 12.53
N SER A 19 -14.51 -5.75 11.45
CA SER A 19 -15.03 -4.59 10.72
C SER A 19 -15.86 -3.68 11.63
N ALA A 20 -16.74 -4.24 12.46
CA ALA A 20 -17.52 -3.48 13.43
C ALA A 20 -16.63 -2.71 14.42
N LYS A 21 -15.58 -3.36 14.96
CA LYS A 21 -14.62 -2.69 15.85
C LYS A 21 -13.89 -1.55 15.16
N VAL A 22 -13.40 -1.77 13.93
CA VAL A 22 -12.72 -0.73 13.15
C VAL A 22 -13.65 0.45 12.87
N ARG A 23 -14.91 0.20 12.49
CA ARG A 23 -15.92 1.24 12.29
C ARG A 23 -16.14 2.08 13.55
N THR A 24 -16.23 1.46 14.73
CA THR A 24 -16.36 2.18 16.00
C THR A 24 -15.16 3.09 16.24
N LEU A 25 -13.93 2.58 16.10
CA LEU A 25 -12.71 3.37 16.30
C LEU A 25 -12.62 4.56 15.34
N ILE A 26 -13.00 4.38 14.07
CA ILE A 26 -12.99 5.47 13.09
C ILE A 26 -14.07 6.50 13.43
N LYS A 27 -15.26 6.08 13.88
CA LYS A 27 -16.33 6.99 14.29
C LYS A 27 -15.92 7.87 15.48
N ASP A 28 -15.23 7.28 16.46
CA ASP A 28 -14.69 8.01 17.60
C ASP A 28 -13.65 9.04 17.13
N LEU A 29 -12.77 8.64 16.21
CA LEU A 29 -11.76 9.51 15.61
C LEU A 29 -12.37 10.66 14.79
N ILE A 30 -13.42 10.39 14.01
CA ILE A 30 -14.17 11.44 13.27
C ILE A 30 -14.73 12.46 14.25
N SER A 31 -15.33 12.01 15.35
CA SER A 31 -15.91 12.89 16.38
C SER A 31 -14.83 13.78 17.00
N GLU A 32 -13.67 13.20 17.35
CA GLU A 32 -12.51 13.94 17.86
C GLU A 32 -12.00 14.98 16.84
N ARG A 33 -11.90 14.61 15.57
CA ARG A 33 -11.40 15.48 14.50
C ARG A 33 -12.37 16.62 14.18
N ARG A 34 -13.69 16.39 14.20
CA ARG A 34 -14.70 17.45 14.07
C ARG A 34 -14.56 18.49 15.19
N ALA A 35 -14.48 18.04 16.46
CA ALA A 35 -14.30 18.94 17.60
C ALA A 35 -12.98 19.75 17.50
N ALA A 36 -11.89 19.11 17.06
CA ALA A 36 -10.62 19.79 16.86
C ALA A 36 -10.65 20.84 15.73
N LEU A 37 -11.44 20.62 14.68
CA LEU A 37 -11.64 21.60 13.59
C LEU A 37 -12.47 22.80 14.06
N GLU A 38 -13.54 22.57 14.82
CA GLU A 38 -14.36 23.65 15.42
C GLU A 38 -13.53 24.55 16.35
N GLN A 39 -12.65 23.93 17.15
CA GLN A 39 -11.71 24.63 18.04
C GLN A 39 -10.52 25.25 17.29
N ARG A 40 -10.44 25.11 15.96
CA ARG A 40 -9.32 25.55 15.10
C ARG A 40 -7.95 25.00 15.50
N ILE A 41 -7.94 23.84 16.16
CA ILE A 41 -6.72 23.11 16.56
C ILE A 41 -6.23 22.23 15.39
N ALA A 42 -7.15 21.66 14.62
CA ALA A 42 -6.84 20.87 13.44
C ALA A 42 -6.89 21.71 12.15
N VAL A 43 -6.11 21.30 11.15
CA VAL A 43 -6.11 21.90 9.81
C VAL A 43 -6.85 20.95 8.86
N PRO A 44 -7.76 21.45 8.00
CA PRO A 44 -8.54 20.64 7.05
C PRO A 44 -7.74 19.62 6.23
N SER A 45 -6.52 19.95 5.81
CA SER A 45 -5.68 19.10 4.96
C SER A 45 -4.67 18.21 5.70
N LYS A 46 -4.75 18.15 7.04
CA LYS A 46 -3.75 17.44 7.84
C LYS A 46 -3.79 15.92 7.64
N ASP A 47 -4.99 15.34 7.61
CA ASP A 47 -5.20 13.92 7.38
C ASP A 47 -6.44 13.67 6.51
N LEU A 48 -6.63 12.41 6.09
CA LEU A 48 -7.75 12.03 5.22
C LEU A 48 -9.10 12.33 5.88
N ILE A 49 -9.24 12.09 7.19
CA ILE A 49 -10.50 12.30 7.91
C ILE A 49 -10.83 13.79 7.96
N THR A 50 -9.87 14.64 8.33
CA THR A 50 -10.10 16.10 8.33
C THR A 50 -10.41 16.62 6.93
N CYS A 51 -9.79 16.05 5.90
CA CYS A 51 -10.04 16.41 4.52
C CYS A 51 -11.49 16.09 4.14
N LEU A 52 -11.92 14.84 4.35
CA LEU A 52 -13.29 14.38 4.04
C LEU A 52 -14.36 15.14 4.85
N ILE A 53 -14.10 15.46 6.12
CA ILE A 53 -15.00 16.29 6.95
C ILE A 53 -15.15 17.70 6.35
N SER A 54 -14.08 18.25 5.78
CA SER A 54 -14.05 19.62 5.27
C SER A 54 -14.62 19.75 3.85
N ILE A 55 -14.82 18.63 3.15
CA ILE A 55 -15.52 18.62 1.86
C ILE A 55 -16.96 19.08 2.08
N GLY A 56 -17.41 20.04 1.28
CA GLY A 56 -18.75 20.60 1.40
C GLY A 56 -18.96 21.59 2.54
N ALA A 57 -17.89 22.01 3.24
CA ALA A 57 -17.99 23.10 4.22
C ALA A 57 -18.60 24.40 3.63
N ASN A 58 -18.41 24.63 2.33
CA ASN A 58 -18.98 25.77 1.60
C ASN A 58 -20.16 25.39 0.68
N ASP A 59 -20.44 24.10 0.53
CA ASP A 59 -21.51 23.57 -0.32
C ASP A 59 -22.09 22.30 0.31
N PRO A 60 -23.25 22.40 0.99
CA PRO A 60 -23.88 21.26 1.65
C PRO A 60 -24.23 20.11 0.70
N SER A 61 -24.35 20.35 -0.61
CA SER A 61 -24.72 19.31 -1.58
C SER A 61 -23.62 18.27 -1.83
N ILE A 62 -22.37 18.62 -1.51
CA ILE A 62 -21.19 17.73 -1.61
C ILE A 62 -20.68 17.28 -0.24
N SER A 63 -21.34 17.67 0.86
CA SER A 63 -20.96 17.27 2.22
C SER A 63 -21.18 15.78 2.41
N MET A 64 -20.24 15.12 3.10
CA MET A 64 -20.28 13.69 3.36
C MET A 64 -20.86 13.38 4.75
N SER A 65 -21.68 12.34 4.83
CA SER A 65 -22.14 11.78 6.11
C SER A 65 -21.04 10.99 6.81
N ASP A 66 -21.16 10.78 8.12
CA ASP A 66 -20.16 10.01 8.88
C ASP A 66 -20.01 8.57 8.35
N GLU A 67 -21.09 7.93 7.90
CA GLU A 67 -21.01 6.58 7.32
C GLU A 67 -20.24 6.58 5.98
N GLU A 68 -20.45 7.59 5.13
CA GLU A 68 -19.69 7.73 3.88
C GLU A 68 -18.21 8.01 4.16
N ILE A 69 -17.90 8.83 5.16
CA ILE A 69 -16.52 9.08 5.57
C ILE A 69 -15.88 7.79 6.07
N ILE A 70 -16.57 7.03 6.94
CA ILE A 70 -16.09 5.74 7.45
C ILE A 70 -15.82 4.76 6.30
N ASP A 71 -16.76 4.64 5.35
CA ASP A 71 -16.63 3.73 4.21
C ASP A 71 -15.44 4.12 3.30
N ASN A 72 -15.25 5.41 3.04
CA ASN A 72 -14.11 5.90 2.26
C ASN A 72 -12.78 5.66 2.98
N VAL A 73 -12.71 5.94 4.29
CA VAL A 73 -11.50 5.70 5.09
C VAL A 73 -11.15 4.21 5.11
N ILE A 74 -12.13 3.33 5.36
CA ILE A 74 -11.92 1.87 5.31
C ILE A 74 -11.49 1.43 3.91
N GLY A 75 -12.12 1.95 2.86
CA GLY A 75 -11.76 1.65 1.48
C GLY A 75 -10.30 2.00 1.17
N VAL A 76 -9.86 3.21 1.56
CA VAL A 76 -8.48 3.66 1.38
C VAL A 76 -7.49 2.82 2.18
N MET A 77 -7.80 2.48 3.44
CA MET A 77 -6.93 1.64 4.27
C MET A 77 -6.72 0.25 3.68
N ILE A 78 -7.80 -0.41 3.23
CA ILE A 78 -7.71 -1.74 2.61
C ILE A 78 -6.91 -1.66 1.31
N ALA A 79 -7.20 -0.66 0.47
CA ALA A 79 -6.51 -0.46 -0.80
C ALA A 79 -5.01 -0.24 -0.61
N GLY A 80 -4.62 0.65 0.31
CA GLY A 80 -3.22 0.96 0.58
C GLY A 80 -2.48 -0.22 1.23
N HIS A 81 -3.08 -0.89 2.22
CA HIS A 81 -2.41 -1.97 2.93
C HIS A 81 -2.06 -3.15 2.02
N ASP A 82 -3.05 -3.69 1.30
CA ASP A 82 -2.84 -4.91 0.52
C ASP A 82 -1.94 -4.68 -0.69
N THR A 83 -2.02 -3.51 -1.33
CA THR A 83 -1.22 -3.20 -2.53
C THR A 83 0.19 -2.76 -2.19
N SER A 84 0.37 -1.82 -1.25
CA SER A 84 1.71 -1.35 -0.88
C SER A 84 2.54 -2.46 -0.23
N SER A 85 1.93 -3.29 0.64
CA SER A 85 2.65 -4.42 1.24
C SER A 85 3.10 -5.42 0.18
N VAL A 86 2.22 -5.80 -0.76
CA VAL A 86 2.58 -6.69 -1.87
C VAL A 86 3.62 -6.01 -2.77
N LEU A 87 3.46 -4.74 -3.13
CA LEU A 87 4.41 -4.02 -3.97
C LEU A 87 5.79 -4.01 -3.32
N ILE A 88 5.91 -3.58 -2.06
CA ILE A 88 7.18 -3.52 -1.32
C ILE A 88 7.84 -4.90 -1.24
N THR A 89 7.03 -5.93 -1.00
CA THR A 89 7.47 -7.31 -0.98
C THR A 89 7.99 -7.71 -2.37
N PHE A 90 7.23 -7.50 -3.44
CA PHE A 90 7.62 -7.82 -4.82
C PHE A 90 8.66 -6.88 -5.46
N LEU A 91 9.02 -5.75 -4.83
CA LEU A 91 10.24 -5.02 -5.23
C LEU A 91 11.48 -5.90 -5.10
N VAL A 92 11.43 -6.89 -4.21
CA VAL A 92 12.49 -7.89 -4.05
C VAL A 92 12.46 -8.92 -5.18
N ILE A 93 11.28 -9.27 -5.71
CA ILE A 93 11.10 -10.30 -6.77
C ILE A 93 9.98 -9.89 -7.73
N TRP A 94 10.32 -9.77 -9.02
CA TRP A 94 9.47 -9.24 -10.08
C TRP A 94 8.28 -10.15 -10.43
N ALA A 95 7.06 -9.59 -10.45
CA ALA A 95 5.86 -10.23 -10.98
C ALA A 95 4.96 -9.20 -11.71
N ALA A 96 4.53 -9.51 -12.94
CA ALA A 96 3.88 -8.53 -13.81
C ALA A 96 2.60 -9.06 -14.52
N CYS A 97 1.81 -8.16 -15.11
CA CYS A 97 0.58 -8.47 -15.86
C CYS A 97 0.89 -9.04 -17.26
N MET A 98 -0.10 -9.62 -17.95
CA MET A 98 0.10 -10.27 -19.26
C MET A 98 0.76 -9.37 -20.31
N THR A 99 0.39 -8.09 -20.42
CA THR A 99 1.05 -7.15 -21.36
C THR A 99 2.47 -6.80 -20.93
N HIS A 100 2.76 -6.85 -19.63
CA HIS A 100 4.12 -6.65 -19.09
C HIS A 100 5.02 -7.86 -19.34
N MET A 101 4.42 -9.03 -19.60
CA MET A 101 5.08 -10.27 -19.96
C MET A 101 5.18 -10.49 -21.48
N ASP A 102 4.66 -9.57 -22.29
CA ASP A 102 4.71 -9.67 -23.74
C ASP A 102 6.10 -9.24 -24.24
N GLU A 103 6.86 -10.20 -24.77
CA GLU A 103 8.20 -9.98 -25.30
C GLU A 103 8.22 -9.01 -26.50
N HIS A 104 7.12 -8.91 -27.25
CA HIS A 104 7.00 -7.95 -28.35
C HIS A 104 6.90 -6.49 -27.86
N ILE A 105 6.53 -6.30 -26.60
CA ILE A 105 6.41 -4.99 -25.95
C ILE A 105 7.61 -4.71 -25.04
N PHE A 106 8.01 -5.69 -24.23
CA PHE A 106 9.10 -5.62 -23.28
C PHE A 106 10.08 -6.79 -23.53
N PRO A 107 11.20 -6.57 -24.23
CA PRO A 107 12.17 -7.63 -24.54
C PRO A 107 12.74 -8.30 -23.28
N ASP A 108 12.89 -9.62 -23.22
CA ASP A 108 13.29 -10.33 -22.01
C ASP A 108 12.44 -9.94 -20.77
N PRO A 109 11.10 -10.07 -20.83
CA PRO A 109 10.24 -9.49 -19.80
C PRO A 109 10.49 -10.12 -18.43
N SER A 110 10.80 -11.42 -18.36
CA SER A 110 11.12 -12.14 -17.12
C SER A 110 12.37 -11.64 -16.39
N LYS A 111 13.22 -10.84 -17.04
CA LYS A 111 14.42 -10.27 -16.45
C LYS A 111 14.11 -8.91 -15.82
N PHE A 112 14.44 -8.78 -14.54
CA PHE A 112 14.42 -7.49 -13.85
C PHE A 112 15.51 -6.57 -14.43
N ASP A 113 15.10 -5.63 -15.28
CA ASP A 113 15.96 -4.61 -15.89
C ASP A 113 15.32 -3.22 -15.71
N PRO A 114 15.77 -2.43 -14.72
CA PRO A 114 15.29 -1.07 -14.50
C PRO A 114 15.56 -0.11 -15.66
N THR A 115 16.66 -0.33 -16.40
CA THR A 115 17.11 0.58 -17.48
C THR A 115 16.17 0.56 -18.68
N ARG A 116 15.32 -0.48 -18.77
CA ARG A 116 14.25 -0.60 -19.75
C ARG A 116 13.38 0.66 -19.82
N PHE A 117 13.07 1.25 -18.68
CA PHE A 117 12.19 2.42 -18.59
C PHE A 117 12.89 3.75 -18.91
N GLU A 118 14.23 3.77 -18.98
CA GLU A 118 14.99 4.99 -19.36
C GLU A 118 14.81 5.32 -20.85
N LYS A 119 14.69 4.29 -21.70
CA LYS A 119 14.56 4.43 -23.16
C LYS A 119 13.11 4.37 -23.65
N GLN A 120 12.22 3.81 -22.82
CA GLN A 120 10.85 3.47 -23.20
C GLN A 120 9.87 4.67 -23.24
N ALA A 121 10.32 5.87 -22.86
CA ALA A 121 9.51 7.08 -22.90
C ALA A 121 9.07 7.53 -24.31
N SER A 122 9.61 6.95 -25.39
CA SER A 122 9.46 7.50 -26.75
C SER A 122 8.88 6.55 -27.83
N GLY A 123 8.52 5.31 -27.50
CA GLY A 123 8.06 4.35 -28.53
C GLY A 123 7.17 3.20 -28.06
N ALA A 124 6.77 3.17 -26.80
CA ALA A 124 5.90 2.11 -26.30
C ALA A 124 4.45 2.33 -26.75
N PRO A 125 3.72 1.27 -27.16
CA PRO A 125 2.30 1.39 -27.52
C PRO A 125 1.48 1.98 -26.36
N PRO A 126 0.43 2.78 -26.62
CA PRO A 126 -0.49 3.23 -25.58
C PRO A 126 -1.04 2.04 -24.79
N TYR A 127 -1.19 2.21 -23.47
CA TYR A 127 -1.73 1.18 -22.56
C TYR A 127 -0.91 -0.12 -22.48
N CYS A 128 0.36 -0.12 -22.88
CA CYS A 128 1.24 -1.28 -22.72
C CYS A 128 1.65 -1.52 -21.26
N PHE A 129 1.86 -0.45 -20.49
CA PHE A 129 2.24 -0.49 -19.08
C PHE A 129 1.10 0.04 -18.19
N VAL A 130 0.23 -0.86 -17.72
CA VAL A 130 -0.97 -0.52 -16.93
C VAL A 130 -0.90 -1.04 -15.49
N ALA A 131 0.24 -0.88 -14.81
CA ALA A 131 0.44 -1.36 -13.44
C ALA A 131 -0.56 -0.76 -12.43
N PHE A 132 -1.02 0.47 -12.68
CA PHE A 132 -1.98 1.20 -11.84
C PHE A 132 -3.33 1.40 -12.55
N GLY A 133 -3.63 0.60 -13.58
CA GLY A 133 -4.87 0.69 -14.35
C GLY A 133 -4.76 1.54 -15.62
N GLY A 134 -5.91 1.85 -16.23
CA GLY A 134 -6.05 2.65 -17.45
C GLY A 134 -6.96 3.85 -17.22
N ALA A 135 -8.13 3.88 -17.86
CA ALA A 135 -9.12 4.95 -17.70
C ALA A 135 -9.58 5.17 -16.23
N ARG A 136 -9.43 4.15 -15.39
CA ARG A 136 -9.65 4.22 -13.93
C ARG A 136 -8.30 4.08 -13.22
N ILE A 137 -7.40 5.02 -13.48
CA ILE A 137 -6.07 5.02 -12.87
C ILE A 137 -6.19 5.05 -11.35
N CYS A 138 -5.35 4.28 -10.66
CA CYS A 138 -5.31 4.22 -9.21
C CYS A 138 -5.07 5.62 -8.64
N PRO A 139 -5.98 6.15 -7.80
CA PRO A 139 -5.77 7.46 -7.17
C PRO A 139 -4.58 7.45 -6.20
N GLY A 140 -4.17 6.28 -5.71
CA GLY A 140 -3.02 6.10 -4.84
C GLY A 140 -1.66 5.93 -5.55
N ASN A 141 -1.59 6.05 -6.88
CA ASN A 141 -0.35 5.81 -7.65
C ASN A 141 0.84 6.64 -7.14
N GLU A 142 0.66 7.96 -6.97
CA GLU A 142 1.73 8.83 -6.50
C GLU A 142 2.13 8.54 -5.04
N PHE A 143 1.15 8.18 -4.21
CA PHE A 143 1.41 7.78 -2.83
C PHE A 143 2.25 6.49 -2.78
N ALA A 144 1.84 5.45 -3.51
CA ALA A 144 2.55 4.18 -3.61
C ALA A 144 3.97 4.36 -4.16
N ARG A 145 4.16 5.28 -5.12
CA ARG A 145 5.47 5.64 -5.66
C ARG A 145 6.38 6.24 -4.59
N ILE A 146 5.89 7.22 -3.82
CA ILE A 146 6.67 7.85 -2.75
C ILE A 146 7.00 6.84 -1.66
N GLU A 147 6.01 6.07 -1.20
CA GLU A 147 6.19 5.02 -0.19
C GLU A 147 7.27 4.01 -0.60
N THR A 148 7.22 3.57 -1.86
CA THR A 148 8.22 2.68 -2.46
C THR A 148 9.61 3.31 -2.47
N LEU A 149 9.74 4.54 -2.98
CA LEU A 149 11.03 5.23 -3.08
C LEU A 149 11.66 5.47 -1.71
N VAL A 150 10.87 5.90 -0.73
CA VAL A 150 11.31 6.11 0.65
C VAL A 150 11.75 4.78 1.27
N THR A 151 10.95 3.73 1.12
CA THR A 151 11.28 2.39 1.64
C THR A 151 12.58 1.86 1.05
N ILE A 152 12.73 1.91 -0.29
CA ILE A 152 13.97 1.49 -0.96
C ILE A 152 15.14 2.34 -0.47
N HIS A 153 14.98 3.67 -0.42
CA HIS A 153 16.04 4.58 0.02
C HIS A 153 16.57 4.17 1.40
N TYR A 154 15.68 3.98 2.39
CA TYR A 154 16.09 3.56 3.73
C TYR A 154 16.70 2.16 3.73
N LEU A 155 16.10 1.20 3.03
CA LEU A 155 16.62 -0.17 2.95
C LEU A 155 18.06 -0.17 2.40
N VAL A 156 18.32 0.54 1.30
CA VAL A 156 19.63 0.51 0.63
C VAL A 156 20.67 1.45 1.25
N THR A 157 20.27 2.52 1.94
CA THR A 157 21.21 3.45 2.56
C THR A 157 21.59 3.06 3.99
N MET A 158 20.67 2.41 4.72
CA MET A 158 20.88 2.07 6.12
C MET A 158 21.25 0.61 6.38
N PHE A 159 20.91 -0.32 5.48
CA PHE A 159 21.05 -1.75 5.75
C PHE A 159 21.76 -2.51 4.62
N ASN A 160 22.55 -3.51 5.01
CA ASN A 160 22.86 -4.65 4.16
C ASN A 160 21.77 -5.70 4.39
N TRP A 161 21.40 -6.43 3.34
CA TRP A 161 20.35 -7.44 3.44
C TRP A 161 20.60 -8.62 2.52
N LYS A 162 20.07 -9.79 2.91
CA LYS A 162 20.08 -11.01 2.10
C LYS A 162 18.80 -11.81 2.33
N LEU A 163 18.40 -12.58 1.32
CA LEU A 163 17.29 -13.52 1.44
C LEU A 163 17.69 -14.66 2.38
N CYS A 164 16.79 -15.03 3.30
CA CYS A 164 17.00 -16.18 4.18
C CYS A 164 16.86 -17.51 3.43
N TYR A 165 16.06 -17.53 2.36
CA TYR A 165 15.84 -18.70 1.50
C TYR A 165 16.22 -18.38 0.06
N SER A 166 16.81 -19.35 -0.64
CA SER A 166 17.05 -19.25 -2.08
C SER A 166 15.77 -19.47 -2.89
N ASP A 167 14.79 -20.19 -2.33
CA ASP A 167 13.48 -20.36 -2.93
C ASP A 167 12.67 -19.07 -2.79
N ASN A 168 12.41 -18.46 -3.93
CA ASN A 168 11.68 -17.21 -4.09
C ASN A 168 10.34 -17.43 -4.81
N SER A 169 9.85 -18.67 -4.84
CA SER A 169 8.59 -18.98 -5.49
C SER A 169 7.40 -18.41 -4.72
N PHE A 170 6.36 -18.06 -5.49
CA PHE A 170 5.15 -17.42 -5.00
C PHE A 170 3.93 -18.14 -5.56
N THR A 171 2.84 -18.03 -4.82
CA THR A 171 1.52 -18.48 -5.27
C THR A 171 0.63 -17.28 -5.52
N ARG A 172 -0.40 -17.41 -6.36
CA ARG A 172 -1.36 -16.34 -6.63
C ARG A 172 -2.75 -16.76 -6.16
N ASN A 173 -3.24 -16.17 -5.07
CA ASN A 173 -4.63 -16.37 -4.63
C ASN A 173 -5.13 -15.32 -3.61
N PRO A 174 -5.85 -14.25 -4.02
CA PRO A 174 -5.96 -13.70 -5.38
C PRO A 174 -4.74 -12.83 -5.76
N PHE A 175 -4.00 -12.36 -4.75
CA PHE A 175 -2.76 -11.61 -4.89
C PHE A 175 -1.56 -12.56 -4.85
N PRO A 176 -0.41 -12.16 -5.40
CA PRO A 176 0.79 -12.96 -5.31
C PRO A 176 1.35 -12.91 -3.88
N VAL A 177 1.71 -14.06 -3.32
CA VAL A 177 2.22 -14.21 -1.96
C VAL A 177 3.36 -15.22 -1.98
N PHE A 178 4.51 -14.88 -1.40
CA PHE A 178 5.65 -15.78 -1.27
C PHE A 178 5.32 -16.95 -0.36
N ILE A 179 5.74 -18.16 -0.75
CA ILE A 179 5.43 -19.40 -0.02
C ILE A 179 5.89 -19.31 1.45
N HIS A 180 7.03 -18.66 1.68
CA HIS A 180 7.60 -18.48 3.02
C HIS A 180 7.47 -17.04 3.56
N GLY A 181 6.69 -16.17 2.90
CA GLY A 181 6.54 -14.78 3.31
C GLY A 181 7.79 -13.91 3.10
N MET A 182 8.79 -14.42 2.35
CA MET A 182 10.06 -13.74 2.04
C MET A 182 10.79 -13.17 3.27
N PRO A 183 11.34 -14.03 4.12
CA PRO A 183 12.18 -13.56 5.20
C PRO A 183 13.51 -13.04 4.63
N ILE A 184 13.88 -11.84 5.08
CA ILE A 184 15.18 -11.21 4.82
C ILE A 184 15.95 -11.08 6.13
N GLN A 185 17.26 -11.27 6.08
CA GLN A 185 18.17 -10.90 7.14
C GLN A 185 18.68 -9.48 6.84
N ILE A 186 18.59 -8.58 7.81
CA ILE A 186 19.06 -7.19 7.70
C ILE A 186 20.17 -6.92 8.73
N GLU A 187 21.18 -6.15 8.32
CA GLU A 187 22.31 -5.73 9.15
C GLU A 187 22.54 -4.23 8.94
N PRO A 188 22.59 -3.40 10.00
CA PRO A 188 22.87 -1.98 9.85
C PRO A 188 24.24 -1.73 9.20
N LYS A 189 24.31 -0.82 8.22
CA LYS A 189 25.57 -0.44 7.57
C LYS A 189 26.51 0.32 8.51
N ASN A 190 25.96 1.04 9.48
CA ASN A 190 26.69 1.88 10.45
C ASN A 190 26.49 1.37 11.89
N SER A 191 26.80 0.10 12.17
CA SER A 191 26.94 -0.35 13.55
C SER A 191 28.21 0.25 14.15
N VAL A 192 28.07 1.25 15.03
CA VAL A 192 29.12 1.52 16.02
C VAL A 192 29.19 0.28 16.90
N PRO A 193 30.34 -0.40 17.03
CA PRO A 193 30.46 -1.57 17.90
C PRO A 193 30.14 -1.16 19.35
N PRO A 194 29.42 -2.00 20.12
CA PRO A 194 29.10 -1.71 21.50
C PRO A 194 30.34 -1.93 22.39
N GLU A 195 31.36 -1.06 22.30
CA GLU A 195 32.49 -1.06 23.23
C GLU A 195 33.20 0.31 23.29
N SER A 196 32.62 1.28 24.02
CA SER A 196 33.38 2.36 24.69
C SER A 196 32.59 3.12 25.78
N ILE A 197 31.69 2.45 26.51
CA ILE A 197 31.28 2.93 27.85
C ILE A 197 31.88 1.93 28.85
N ARG A 198 33.18 2.03 29.08
CA ARG A 198 33.84 1.46 30.25
C ARG A 198 34.45 2.61 31.05
N THR A 199 33.99 2.69 32.30
CA THR A 199 34.52 3.38 33.49
C THR A 199 34.72 4.89 33.41
#